data_AF-A0A2D5HG14-F1
#
_entry.id   AF-A0A2D5HG14-F1
#
_cell.length_a   1.000
_cell.length_b   1.000
_cell.length_c   1.000
_cell.angle_alpha   90.00
_cell.angle_beta   90.00
_cell.angle_gamma   90.00
#
_symmetry.space_group_name_H-M   'P 1'
#
loop_
_entity.id
_entity.type
_entity.pdbx_description
1 polymer ?
#
loop_
_entity_poly.entity_id
_entity_poly.type
_entity_poly.pdbx_seq_one_letter_code
_entity_poly.pdbx_strand_id
1 'polypeptide(L)'
;LATSFPGVSEALLRLHGAYTREQQALAEQRAAGPGSEAGDPVREAQAFLASHRNYFHVLDQRAEDLAAEIDQNGGAEKWLGAKGVRVRFLPPDVLMDSLRRFDRHNQQLLIADTLDAASRAFQIATHIAHTAMRTEIKQTLREQTFSSRATAALLLRALAGYCAAAIRMPYARFARAAEQRRYDIDALCSLFGVSFEQVAHRLTTLQRPGEERVGFFFIRLDEAGNVSKRLDGAGFPFAAHGGGCPLWSVHQVFRQPGEIATQWLELPGGERFFSIARTVRGGSRGYGKSSVLRAVALACGAEEAGRLVYAGGVDPDHAPTTPIGVTCRLCHRTTCTARAVPPIGRDVLSDDYLRTAQPYTFAES
;
A
#
# COMPACT_ATOMS: atom_id res chain seq x y z
N LEU A 1 -13.82 -28.95 -18.05
CA LEU A 1 -14.84 -28.05 -17.49
C LEU A 1 -14.79 -26.67 -18.15
N ALA A 2 -13.68 -25.93 -18.06
CA ALA A 2 -13.55 -24.59 -18.66
C ALA A 2 -13.85 -24.54 -20.18
N THR A 3 -13.41 -25.54 -20.95
CA THR A 3 -13.58 -25.62 -22.41
C THR A 3 -14.92 -26.21 -22.85
N SER A 4 -15.58 -26.99 -21.99
CA SER A 4 -16.80 -27.75 -22.33
C SER A 4 -18.07 -27.13 -21.74
N PHE A 5 -17.96 -26.43 -20.61
CA PHE A 5 -19.06 -25.79 -19.89
C PHE A 5 -18.59 -24.46 -19.26
N PRO A 6 -18.35 -23.43 -20.08
CA PRO A 6 -17.83 -22.14 -19.61
C PRO A 6 -18.77 -21.48 -18.59
N GLY A 7 -20.09 -21.55 -18.77
CA GLY A 7 -21.06 -20.98 -17.82
C GLY A 7 -21.06 -21.65 -16.44
N VAL A 8 -20.86 -22.97 -16.37
CA VAL A 8 -20.73 -23.69 -15.09
C VAL A 8 -19.41 -23.36 -14.41
N SER A 9 -18.33 -23.23 -15.18
CA SER A 9 -17.02 -22.84 -14.67
C SER A 9 -17.04 -21.41 -14.11
N GLU A 10 -17.70 -20.49 -14.80
CA GLU A 10 -17.89 -19.12 -14.32
C GLU A 10 -18.76 -19.07 -13.06
N ALA A 11 -19.85 -19.85 -13.01
CA ALA A 11 -20.69 -19.95 -11.82
C ALA A 11 -19.93 -20.52 -10.60
N LEU A 12 -19.08 -21.53 -10.81
CA LEU A 12 -18.22 -22.09 -9.76
C LEU A 12 -17.15 -21.11 -9.30
N LEU A 13 -16.53 -20.36 -10.22
CA LEU A 13 -15.57 -19.30 -9.85
C LEU A 13 -16.25 -18.18 -9.07
N ARG A 14 -17.46 -17.76 -9.47
CA ARG A 14 -18.26 -16.78 -8.74
C ARG A 14 -18.65 -17.29 -7.35
N LEU A 15 -19.06 -18.55 -7.24
CA LEU A 15 -19.40 -19.20 -5.97
C LEU A 15 -18.16 -19.33 -5.07
N HIS A 16 -17.03 -19.79 -5.60
CA HIS A 16 -15.78 -19.91 -4.86
C HIS A 16 -15.26 -18.55 -4.40
N GLY A 17 -15.36 -17.52 -5.25
CA GLY A 17 -15.05 -16.14 -4.89
C GLY A 17 -15.99 -15.60 -3.81
N ALA A 18 -17.29 -15.91 -3.87
CA ALA A 18 -18.26 -15.53 -2.83
C ALA A 18 -17.97 -16.24 -1.50
N TYR A 19 -17.70 -17.55 -1.55
CA TYR A 19 -17.31 -18.35 -0.39
C TYR A 19 -16.04 -17.83 0.28
N THR A 20 -15.01 -17.50 -0.51
CA THR A 20 -13.74 -16.97 0.00
C THR A 20 -13.94 -15.61 0.66
N ARG A 21 -14.76 -14.72 0.06
CA ARG A 21 -15.13 -13.43 0.67
C ARG A 21 -15.90 -13.60 1.97
N GLU A 22 -16.81 -14.56 2.03
CA GLU A 22 -17.59 -14.86 3.25
C GLU A 22 -16.70 -15.40 4.37
N GLN A 23 -15.81 -16.35 4.05
CA GLN A 23 -14.83 -16.84 5.03
C GLN A 23 -13.91 -15.72 5.53
N GLN A 24 -13.48 -14.82 4.63
CA GLN A 24 -12.70 -13.65 4.99
C GLN A 24 -13.47 -12.74 5.94
N ALA A 25 -14.74 -12.43 5.65
CA ALA A 25 -15.59 -11.63 6.54
C ALA A 25 -15.72 -12.30 7.92
N LEU A 26 -16.06 -13.59 7.98
CA LEU A 26 -16.18 -14.34 9.24
C LEU A 26 -14.88 -14.37 10.05
N ALA A 27 -13.72 -14.46 9.38
CA ALA A 27 -12.42 -14.40 10.05
C ALA A 27 -12.19 -13.04 10.75
N GLU A 28 -12.78 -11.97 10.22
CA GLU A 28 -12.68 -10.63 10.76
C GLU A 28 -13.66 -10.38 11.88
N GLN A 29 -14.92 -10.82 11.77
CA GLN A 29 -15.88 -10.73 12.88
C GLN A 29 -15.30 -11.38 14.13
N ARG A 30 -14.63 -12.54 13.95
CA ARG A 30 -13.96 -13.26 15.03
C ARG A 30 -12.65 -12.64 15.51
N ALA A 31 -12.04 -11.74 14.74
CA ALA A 31 -10.82 -11.03 15.10
C ALA A 31 -11.09 -9.63 15.68
N ALA A 32 -12.16 -8.95 15.25
CA ALA A 32 -12.48 -7.57 15.60
C ALA A 32 -13.40 -7.43 16.83
N GLY A 33 -13.93 -8.54 17.37
CA GLY A 33 -14.91 -8.52 18.46
C GLY A 33 -16.30 -8.04 17.99
N PRO A 34 -17.33 -8.11 18.86
CA PRO A 34 -18.70 -7.75 18.48
C PRO A 34 -18.80 -6.25 18.13
N GLY A 35 -19.14 -5.90 16.88
CA GLY A 35 -19.48 -4.52 16.47
C GLY A 35 -18.88 -4.00 15.14
N SER A 36 -18.10 -4.78 14.39
CA SER A 36 -17.28 -4.30 13.27
C SER A 36 -17.88 -4.45 11.84
N GLU A 37 -19.20 -4.63 11.68
CA GLU A 37 -19.70 -5.33 10.48
C GLU A 37 -20.38 -4.54 9.35
N ALA A 38 -20.61 -3.23 9.46
CA ALA A 38 -21.08 -2.45 8.31
C ALA A 38 -20.70 -0.98 8.45
N GLY A 39 -20.09 -0.41 7.41
CA GLY A 39 -19.76 1.02 7.37
C GLY A 39 -18.42 1.42 8.00
N ASP A 40 -17.42 0.52 8.08
CA ASP A 40 -16.04 0.93 8.41
C ASP A 40 -15.52 1.89 7.31
N PRO A 41 -15.32 3.18 7.63
CA PRO A 41 -14.90 4.18 6.66
C PRO A 41 -13.55 3.87 6.01
N VAL A 42 -12.66 3.17 6.74
CA VAL A 42 -11.32 2.82 6.24
C VAL A 42 -11.42 1.72 5.18
N ARG A 43 -12.25 0.69 5.42
CA ARG A 43 -12.44 -0.40 4.46
C ARG A 43 -13.16 0.07 3.21
N GLU A 44 -14.20 0.89 3.37
CA GLU A 44 -14.92 1.46 2.22
C GLU A 44 -13.97 2.31 1.37
N ALA A 45 -13.10 3.11 1.99
CA ALA A 45 -12.08 3.87 1.27
C ALA A 45 -11.05 2.96 0.57
N GLN A 46 -10.60 1.87 1.21
CA GLN A 46 -9.69 0.90 0.59
C GLN A 46 -10.35 0.19 -0.60
N ALA A 47 -11.61 -0.22 -0.46
CA ALA A 47 -12.38 -0.85 -1.54
C ALA A 47 -12.56 0.10 -2.74
N PHE A 48 -12.81 1.40 -2.50
CA PHE A 48 -12.86 2.40 -3.56
C PHE A 48 -11.53 2.53 -4.31
N LEU A 49 -10.39 2.58 -3.61
CA LEU A 49 -9.09 2.64 -4.27
C LEU A 49 -8.80 1.36 -5.07
N ALA A 50 -9.15 0.19 -4.52
CA ALA A 50 -8.95 -1.10 -5.18
C ALA A 50 -9.85 -1.29 -6.41
N SER A 51 -11.10 -0.81 -6.39
CA SER A 51 -12.00 -0.90 -7.56
C SER A 51 -11.49 -0.11 -8.76
N HIS A 52 -10.64 0.88 -8.54
CA HIS A 52 -9.94 1.66 -9.57
C HIS A 52 -8.54 1.12 -9.89
N ARG A 53 -8.16 -0.06 -9.37
CA ARG A 53 -6.79 -0.61 -9.44
C ARG A 53 -5.73 0.42 -9.01
N ASN A 54 -6.10 1.26 -8.04
CA ASN A 54 -5.28 2.32 -7.50
C ASN A 54 -4.69 3.27 -8.56
N TYR A 55 -5.41 3.50 -9.66
CA TYR A 55 -5.04 4.44 -10.73
C TYR A 55 -6.21 5.33 -11.13
N PHE A 56 -5.95 6.63 -11.24
CA PHE A 56 -6.95 7.65 -11.55
C PHE A 56 -6.49 8.51 -12.73
N HIS A 57 -6.88 8.13 -13.94
CA HIS A 57 -6.36 8.70 -15.19
C HIS A 57 -6.41 10.24 -15.25
N VAL A 58 -7.58 10.82 -14.94
CA VAL A 58 -7.77 12.29 -14.96
C VAL A 58 -6.87 13.00 -13.95
N LEU A 59 -6.72 12.43 -12.75
CA LEU A 59 -5.87 13.00 -11.71
C LEU A 59 -4.39 12.91 -12.11
N ASP A 60 -3.98 11.79 -12.71
CA ASP A 60 -2.60 11.58 -13.14
C ASP A 60 -2.22 12.54 -14.28
N GLN A 61 -3.07 12.68 -15.29
CA GLN A 61 -2.83 13.60 -16.40
C GLN A 61 -2.72 15.05 -15.90
N ARG A 62 -3.66 15.49 -15.06
CA ARG A 62 -3.62 16.85 -14.52
C ARG A 62 -2.42 17.09 -13.62
N ALA A 63 -1.99 16.08 -12.86
CA ALA A 63 -0.78 16.15 -12.04
C ALA A 63 0.49 16.26 -12.91
N GLU A 64 0.52 15.58 -14.05
CA GLU A 64 1.60 15.69 -15.06
C GLU A 64 1.71 17.11 -15.62
N ASP A 65 0.57 17.70 -16.02
CA ASP A 65 0.52 19.08 -16.52
C ASP A 65 0.99 20.07 -15.45
N LEU A 66 0.51 19.91 -14.21
CA LEU A 66 0.92 20.75 -13.08
C LEU A 66 2.40 20.60 -12.76
N ALA A 67 2.97 19.40 -12.87
CA ALA A 67 4.40 19.20 -12.69
C ALA A 67 5.21 19.99 -13.73
N ALA A 68 4.79 19.98 -14.99
CA ALA A 68 5.42 20.78 -16.05
C ALA A 68 5.28 22.30 -15.79
N GLU A 69 4.09 22.77 -15.38
CA GLU A 69 3.88 24.17 -14.97
C GLU A 69 4.81 24.57 -13.80
N ILE A 70 4.94 23.70 -12.79
CA ILE A 70 5.78 23.91 -11.61
C ILE A 70 7.26 24.02 -12.02
N ASP A 71 7.73 23.12 -12.87
CA ASP A 71 9.11 23.11 -13.34
C ASP A 71 9.43 24.37 -14.17
N GLN A 72 8.50 24.81 -15.03
CA GLN A 72 8.63 26.07 -15.79
C GLN A 72 8.70 27.31 -14.89
N ASN A 73 8.01 27.29 -13.75
CA ASN A 73 8.08 28.36 -12.74
C ASN A 73 9.34 28.26 -11.85
N GLY A 74 10.20 27.27 -12.06
CA GLY A 74 11.43 27.07 -11.29
C GLY A 74 11.19 26.42 -9.92
N GLY A 75 10.11 25.65 -9.76
CA GLY A 75 9.82 24.84 -8.58
C GLY A 75 8.53 25.23 -7.85
N ALA A 76 8.07 24.32 -6.98
CA ALA A 76 6.74 24.39 -6.36
C ALA A 76 6.53 25.64 -5.48
N GLU A 77 7.57 26.10 -4.79
CA GLU A 77 7.51 27.31 -3.96
C GLU A 77 7.35 28.57 -4.81
N LYS A 78 8.08 28.67 -5.94
CA LYS A 78 7.95 29.80 -6.87
C LYS A 78 6.59 29.78 -7.57
N TRP A 79 6.12 28.60 -7.97
CA TRP A 79 4.79 28.44 -8.54
C TRP A 79 3.70 28.90 -7.55
N LEU A 80 3.79 28.52 -6.27
CA LEU A 80 2.88 29.01 -5.24
C LEU A 80 3.00 30.52 -5.02
N GLY A 81 4.23 31.05 -5.03
CA GLY A 81 4.49 32.49 -4.93
C GLY A 81 3.81 33.29 -6.05
N ALA A 82 3.86 32.78 -7.29
CA ALA A 82 3.16 33.36 -8.43
C ALA A 82 1.63 33.30 -8.30
N LYS A 83 1.10 32.39 -7.47
CA LYS A 83 -0.33 32.33 -7.07
C LYS A 83 -0.63 33.11 -5.79
N GLY A 84 0.31 33.90 -5.28
CA GLY A 84 0.15 34.73 -4.09
C GLY A 84 0.33 33.99 -2.75
N VAL A 85 0.80 32.73 -2.76
CA VAL A 85 0.99 31.93 -1.55
C VAL A 85 2.47 31.86 -1.18
N ARG A 86 2.81 32.31 0.03
CA ARG A 86 4.18 32.24 0.56
C ARG A 86 4.39 30.97 1.37
N VAL A 87 5.49 30.26 1.14
CA VAL A 87 5.87 29.09 1.95
C VAL A 87 6.78 29.54 3.09
N ARG A 88 6.52 29.06 4.31
CA ARG A 88 7.36 29.31 5.49
C ARG A 88 7.58 28.03 6.28
N PHE A 89 8.79 27.89 6.81
CA PHE A 89 9.15 26.82 7.73
C PHE A 89 9.14 27.36 9.16
N LEU A 90 8.44 26.68 10.06
CA LEU A 90 8.30 27.08 11.46
C LEU A 90 8.49 25.87 12.38
N PRO A 91 8.92 26.10 13.63
CA PRO A 91 8.95 25.05 14.66
C PRO A 91 7.57 24.39 14.87
N PRO A 92 7.51 23.07 15.12
CA PRO A 92 6.24 22.34 15.28
C PRO A 92 5.32 22.87 16.38
N ASP A 93 5.86 23.39 17.48
CA ASP A 93 5.13 23.98 18.60
C ASP A 93 4.31 25.21 18.17
N VAL A 94 4.87 26.07 17.31
CA VAL A 94 4.15 27.20 16.69
C VAL A 94 3.02 26.71 15.78
N LEU A 95 3.14 25.50 15.24
CA LEU A 95 2.15 24.85 14.37
C LEU A 95 1.16 23.96 15.15
N MET A 96 1.16 23.97 16.48
CA MET A 96 0.34 23.06 17.30
C MET A 96 0.58 21.58 16.93
N ASP A 97 1.87 21.22 16.78
CA ASP A 97 2.37 19.91 16.35
C ASP A 97 1.85 19.44 14.96
N SER A 98 1.38 20.38 14.13
CA SER A 98 0.96 20.11 12.75
C SER A 98 2.17 20.05 11.81
N LEU A 99 2.17 19.09 10.88
CA LEU A 99 3.20 19.03 9.81
C LEU A 99 3.04 20.15 8.77
N ARG A 100 1.82 20.62 8.57
CA ARG A 100 1.44 21.59 7.55
C ARG A 100 0.17 22.33 7.99
N ARG A 101 0.18 23.65 7.88
CA ARG A 101 -1.00 24.51 8.10
C ARG A 101 -1.07 25.58 7.02
N PHE A 102 -2.26 25.82 6.48
CA PHE A 102 -2.47 26.92 5.54
C PHE A 102 -3.21 28.06 6.24
N ASP A 103 -2.57 29.22 6.30
CA ASP A 103 -3.16 30.46 6.76
C ASP A 103 -3.79 31.19 5.56
N ARG A 104 -5.12 31.13 5.50
CA ARG A 104 -5.90 31.74 4.42
C ARG A 104 -5.94 33.27 4.51
N HIS A 105 -5.78 33.86 5.69
CA HIS A 105 -5.80 35.31 5.85
C HIS A 105 -4.52 35.93 5.31
N ASN A 106 -3.36 35.34 5.66
CA ASN A 106 -2.05 35.84 5.25
C ASN A 106 -1.52 35.23 3.95
N GLN A 107 -2.26 34.30 3.34
CA GLN A 107 -1.85 33.48 2.19
C GLN A 107 -0.48 32.82 2.42
N GLN A 108 -0.35 32.12 3.56
CA GLN A 108 0.90 31.44 3.94
C GLN A 108 0.68 29.94 4.08
N LEU A 109 1.53 29.16 3.41
CA LEU A 109 1.68 27.73 3.67
C LEU A 109 2.80 27.55 4.69
N LEU A 110 2.42 27.19 5.92
CA LEU A 110 3.34 26.93 7.02
C LEU A 110 3.65 25.43 7.09
N ILE A 111 4.94 25.08 7.19
CA ILE A 111 5.43 23.70 7.20
C ILE A 111 6.36 23.53 8.40
N ALA A 112 6.29 22.38 9.08
CA ALA A 112 7.21 22.07 10.16
C ALA A 112 8.67 22.02 9.66
N ASP A 113 9.55 22.78 10.29
CA ASP A 113 10.98 22.84 9.94
C ASP A 113 11.76 21.58 10.31
N THR A 114 11.23 20.72 11.18
CA THR A 114 11.85 19.44 11.53
C THR A 114 11.67 18.35 10.46
N LEU A 115 10.87 18.61 9.42
CA LEU A 115 10.69 17.68 8.30
C LEU A 115 11.94 17.60 7.43
N ASP A 116 12.24 16.41 6.91
CA ASP A 116 13.26 16.24 5.88
C ASP A 116 12.81 16.83 4.52
N ALA A 117 13.75 16.99 3.60
CA ALA A 117 13.50 17.62 2.30
C ALA A 117 12.38 16.93 1.50
N ALA A 118 12.36 15.60 1.48
CA ALA A 118 11.34 14.81 0.80
C ALA A 118 9.95 15.03 1.42
N SER A 119 9.84 15.05 2.74
CA SER A 119 8.57 15.31 3.43
C SER A 119 8.10 16.76 3.23
N ARG A 120 9.00 17.75 3.31
CA ARG A 120 8.67 19.16 3.03
C ARG A 120 8.10 19.33 1.62
N ALA A 121 8.81 18.81 0.62
CA ALA A 121 8.38 18.87 -0.77
C ALA A 121 7.03 18.18 -1.00
N PHE A 122 6.80 17.06 -0.32
CA PHE A 122 5.52 16.35 -0.39
C PHE A 122 4.37 17.12 0.29
N GLN A 123 4.63 17.82 1.40
CA GLN A 123 3.64 18.69 2.04
C GLN A 123 3.25 19.88 1.13
N ILE A 124 4.22 20.46 0.42
CA ILE A 124 3.97 21.50 -0.59
C ILE A 124 3.13 20.94 -1.73
N ALA A 125 3.52 19.80 -2.31
CA ALA A 125 2.78 19.16 -3.39
C ALA A 125 1.35 18.76 -2.96
N THR A 126 1.17 18.32 -1.71
CA THR A 126 -0.16 18.01 -1.15
C THR A 126 -1.01 19.27 -1.01
N HIS A 127 -0.42 20.40 -0.65
CA HIS A 127 -1.14 21.68 -0.65
C HIS A 127 -1.59 22.06 -2.06
N ILE A 128 -0.69 21.95 -3.06
CA ILE A 128 -1.01 22.19 -4.47
C ILE A 128 -2.16 21.27 -4.93
N ALA A 129 -2.11 19.98 -4.61
CA ALA A 129 -3.19 19.06 -4.92
C ALA A 129 -4.54 19.50 -4.29
N HIS A 130 -4.53 19.93 -3.03
CA HIS A 130 -5.76 20.39 -2.35
C HIS A 130 -6.34 21.69 -2.91
N THR A 131 -5.53 22.56 -3.51
CA THR A 131 -5.95 23.86 -4.02
C THR A 131 -6.19 23.84 -5.52
N ALA A 132 -5.20 23.37 -6.30
CA ALA A 132 -5.20 23.40 -7.75
C ALA A 132 -5.96 22.23 -8.40
N MET A 133 -6.08 21.08 -7.72
CA MET A 133 -6.76 19.88 -8.24
C MET A 133 -8.05 19.56 -7.47
N ARG A 134 -8.58 20.53 -6.73
CA ARG A 134 -9.74 20.33 -5.85
C ARG A 134 -10.98 19.88 -6.63
N THR A 135 -11.16 20.39 -7.84
CA THR A 135 -12.33 20.12 -8.66
C THR A 135 -12.31 18.68 -9.16
N GLU A 136 -11.18 18.26 -9.71
CA GLU A 136 -10.93 16.94 -10.25
C GLU A 136 -11.04 15.88 -9.16
N ILE A 137 -10.41 16.10 -8.00
CA ILE A 137 -10.53 15.20 -6.85
C ILE A 137 -12.00 15.07 -6.41
N LYS A 138 -12.74 16.18 -6.33
CA LYS A 138 -14.16 16.13 -5.96
C LYS A 138 -15.03 15.46 -7.01
N GLN A 139 -14.68 15.56 -8.29
CA GLN A 139 -15.40 14.90 -9.36
C GLN A 139 -15.23 13.38 -9.27
N THR A 140 -13.99 12.90 -9.09
CA THR A 140 -13.72 11.48 -8.86
C THR A 140 -14.50 10.93 -7.65
N LEU A 141 -14.60 11.71 -6.57
CA LEU A 141 -15.38 11.29 -5.39
C LEU A 141 -16.90 11.31 -5.59
N ARG A 142 -17.43 12.01 -6.61
CA ARG A 142 -18.88 12.07 -6.88
C ARG A 142 -19.39 10.88 -7.68
N GLU A 143 -18.50 10.06 -8.23
CA GLU A 143 -18.84 8.87 -9.00
C GLU A 143 -19.50 7.77 -8.14
N GLN A 144 -19.32 7.83 -6.82
CA GLN A 144 -19.90 6.88 -5.88
C GLN A 144 -20.50 7.56 -4.66
N THR A 145 -21.59 6.99 -4.14
CA THR A 145 -22.17 7.38 -2.84
C THR A 145 -21.45 6.61 -1.73
N PHE A 146 -20.93 7.33 -0.74
CA PHE A 146 -20.25 6.73 0.41
C PHE A 146 -21.19 6.61 1.62
N SER A 147 -20.98 5.57 2.43
CA SER A 147 -21.75 5.27 3.63
C SER A 147 -21.59 6.34 4.73
N SER A 148 -20.46 7.06 4.75
CA SER A 148 -20.16 8.05 5.79
C SER A 148 -19.38 9.27 5.28
N ARG A 149 -19.51 10.40 5.99
CA ARG A 149 -18.66 11.59 5.78
C ARG A 149 -17.19 11.30 6.10
N ALA A 150 -16.92 10.36 7.01
CA ALA A 150 -15.57 9.95 7.36
C ALA A 150 -14.88 9.28 6.16
N THR A 151 -15.58 8.42 5.42
CA THR A 151 -15.06 7.77 4.19
C THR A 151 -14.66 8.82 3.17
N ALA A 152 -15.54 9.79 2.91
CA ALA A 152 -15.26 10.87 1.97
C ALA A 152 -14.05 11.72 2.40
N ALA A 153 -13.88 11.98 3.70
CA ALA A 153 -12.72 12.70 4.22
C ALA A 153 -11.41 11.89 4.08
N LEU A 154 -11.45 10.59 4.33
CA LEU A 154 -10.31 9.68 4.14
C LEU A 154 -9.90 9.62 2.67
N LEU A 155 -10.87 9.46 1.76
CA LEU A 155 -10.61 9.42 0.32
C LEU A 155 -10.11 10.76 -0.22
N LEU A 156 -10.65 11.89 0.25
CA LEU A 156 -10.12 13.22 -0.10
C LEU A 156 -8.64 13.33 0.27
N ARG A 157 -8.25 12.85 1.47
CA ARG A 157 -6.86 12.83 1.91
C ARG A 157 -6.01 11.86 1.08
N ALA A 158 -6.54 10.67 0.77
CA ALA A 158 -5.86 9.67 -0.03
C ALA A 158 -5.58 10.17 -1.45
N LEU A 159 -6.59 10.72 -2.13
CA LEU A 159 -6.48 11.28 -3.48
C LEU A 159 -5.60 12.53 -3.52
N ALA A 160 -5.64 13.40 -2.50
CA ALA A 160 -4.68 14.51 -2.43
C ALA A 160 -3.23 14.01 -2.28
N GLY A 161 -3.00 12.94 -1.52
CA GLY A 161 -1.70 12.27 -1.43
C GLY A 161 -1.28 11.60 -2.73
N TYR A 162 -2.23 10.99 -3.45
CA TYR A 162 -2.04 10.44 -4.79
C TYR A 162 -1.58 11.52 -5.77
N CYS A 163 -2.32 12.63 -5.85
CA CYS A 163 -1.99 13.76 -6.71
C CYS A 163 -0.63 14.37 -6.34
N ALA A 164 -0.32 14.50 -5.05
CA ALA A 164 0.99 14.98 -4.60
C ALA A 164 2.13 14.05 -5.09
N ALA A 165 1.93 12.73 -5.01
CA ALA A 165 2.88 11.77 -5.54
C ALA A 165 3.00 11.87 -7.07
N ALA A 166 1.90 12.02 -7.80
CA ALA A 166 1.90 12.18 -9.25
C ALA A 166 2.55 13.49 -9.72
N ILE A 167 2.39 14.60 -8.99
CA ILE A 167 3.11 15.86 -9.25
C ILE A 167 4.62 15.68 -9.05
N ARG A 168 5.02 15.00 -7.96
CA ARG A 168 6.44 14.76 -7.64
C ARG A 168 7.10 13.72 -8.54
N MET A 169 6.32 12.77 -9.03
CA MET A 169 6.74 11.67 -9.88
C MET A 169 5.78 11.54 -11.08
N PRO A 170 5.89 12.45 -12.07
CA PRO A 170 5.03 12.47 -13.26
C PRO A 170 5.05 11.11 -13.97
N TYR A 171 3.89 10.59 -14.38
CA TYR A 171 3.69 9.19 -14.77
C TYR A 171 4.71 8.71 -15.81
N ALA A 172 4.79 9.33 -16.97
CA ALA A 172 5.64 8.91 -18.08
C ALA A 172 7.13 8.97 -17.69
N ARG A 173 7.55 10.04 -17.01
CA ARG A 173 8.92 10.20 -16.52
C ARG A 173 9.28 9.14 -15.48
N PHE A 174 8.38 8.89 -14.52
CA PHE A 174 8.59 7.92 -13.46
C PHE A 174 8.55 6.48 -13.97
N ALA A 175 7.57 6.12 -14.81
CA ALA A 175 7.44 4.81 -15.42
C ALA A 175 8.67 4.45 -16.27
N ARG A 176 9.17 5.40 -17.07
CA ARG A 176 10.42 5.21 -17.82
C ARG A 176 11.61 5.01 -16.89
N ALA A 177 11.72 5.82 -15.84
CA ALA A 177 12.82 5.72 -14.89
C ALA A 177 12.79 4.39 -14.10
N ALA A 178 11.59 3.90 -13.75
CA ALA A 178 11.39 2.63 -13.06
C ALA A 178 11.88 1.46 -13.91
N GLU A 179 11.48 1.39 -15.19
CA GLU A 179 11.98 0.37 -16.13
C GLU A 179 13.50 0.43 -16.30
N GLN A 180 14.04 1.63 -16.59
CA GLN A 180 15.47 1.81 -16.82
C GLN A 180 16.34 1.42 -15.62
N ARG A 181 15.82 1.59 -14.40
CA ARG A 181 16.50 1.23 -13.15
C ARG A 181 16.09 -0.14 -12.63
N ARG A 182 15.31 -0.92 -13.40
CA ARG A 182 14.79 -2.23 -12.99
C ARG A 182 14.14 -2.17 -11.61
N TYR A 183 13.30 -1.15 -11.40
CA TYR A 183 12.55 -0.93 -10.17
C TYR A 183 13.38 -0.77 -8.89
N ASP A 184 14.66 -0.40 -8.99
CA ASP A 184 15.48 -0.05 -7.82
C ASP A 184 14.87 1.16 -7.08
N ILE A 185 14.28 0.89 -5.92
CA ILE A 185 13.52 1.85 -5.11
C ILE A 185 14.46 2.95 -4.58
N ASP A 186 15.68 2.62 -4.14
CA ASP A 186 16.62 3.61 -3.61
C ASP A 186 17.19 4.50 -4.72
N ALA A 187 17.45 3.93 -5.90
CA ALA A 187 17.84 4.71 -7.07
C ALA A 187 16.72 5.67 -7.52
N LEU A 188 15.45 5.23 -7.45
CA LEU A 188 14.29 6.08 -7.73
C LEU A 188 14.10 7.17 -6.65
N CYS A 189 14.30 6.84 -5.37
CA CYS A 189 14.27 7.84 -4.28
C CYS A 189 15.25 8.97 -4.55
N SER A 190 16.49 8.60 -4.91
CA SER A 190 17.56 9.53 -5.23
C SER A 190 17.24 10.39 -6.45
N LEU A 191 16.69 9.79 -7.52
CA LEU A 191 16.36 10.51 -8.75
C LEU A 191 15.26 11.56 -8.58
N PHE A 192 14.23 11.26 -7.79
CA PHE A 192 13.07 12.12 -7.63
C PHE A 192 13.09 12.96 -6.33
N GLY A 193 14.07 12.74 -5.45
CA GLY A 193 14.15 13.43 -4.16
C GLY A 193 12.91 13.14 -3.30
N VAL A 194 12.55 11.87 -3.19
CA VAL A 194 11.35 11.36 -2.49
C VAL A 194 11.74 10.22 -1.56
N SER A 195 10.89 9.91 -0.59
CA SER A 195 11.14 8.82 0.37
C SER A 195 10.81 7.44 -0.21
N PHE A 196 11.35 6.39 0.42
CA PHE A 196 11.06 4.99 0.07
C PHE A 196 9.56 4.70 0.02
N GLU A 197 8.81 5.17 1.02
CA GLU A 197 7.35 5.01 1.06
C GLU A 197 6.64 5.75 -0.08
N GLN A 198 7.14 6.92 -0.48
CA GLN A 198 6.56 7.68 -1.60
C GLN A 198 6.79 6.96 -2.93
N VAL A 199 7.99 6.44 -3.19
CA VAL A 199 8.28 5.62 -4.39
C VAL A 199 7.45 4.35 -4.38
N ALA A 200 7.40 3.63 -3.26
CA ALA A 200 6.60 2.43 -3.12
C ALA A 200 5.12 2.70 -3.39
N HIS A 201 4.59 3.82 -2.89
CA HIS A 201 3.26 4.28 -3.24
C HIS A 201 3.08 4.50 -4.74
N ARG A 202 3.99 5.23 -5.39
CA ARG A 202 3.85 5.56 -6.80
C ARG A 202 3.96 4.33 -7.71
N LEU A 203 4.78 3.35 -7.35
CA LEU A 203 4.87 2.08 -8.08
C LEU A 203 3.53 1.34 -8.14
N THR A 204 2.70 1.44 -7.10
CA THR A 204 1.36 0.82 -7.09
C THR A 204 0.32 1.53 -7.96
N THR A 205 0.66 2.64 -8.62
CA THR A 205 -0.28 3.41 -9.45
C THR A 205 0.05 3.35 -10.94
N LEU A 206 1.01 2.52 -11.38
CA LEU A 206 1.46 2.48 -12.78
C LEU A 206 0.58 1.60 -13.67
N GLN A 207 -0.72 1.94 -13.70
CA GLN A 207 -1.78 1.19 -14.39
C GLN A 207 -2.51 2.06 -15.43
N ARG A 208 -1.81 3.01 -16.06
CA ARG A 208 -2.35 3.78 -17.20
C ARG A 208 -2.64 2.83 -18.36
N PRO A 209 -3.88 2.79 -18.88
CA PRO A 209 -4.22 1.93 -20.01
C PRO A 209 -3.27 2.11 -21.20
N GLY A 210 -2.66 1.01 -21.67
CA GLY A 210 -1.69 0.99 -22.78
C GLY A 210 -0.26 1.37 -22.39
N GLU A 211 -0.02 1.81 -21.16
CA GLU A 211 1.30 2.12 -20.61
C GLU A 211 1.48 1.49 -19.21
N GLU A 212 0.90 0.31 -19.01
CA GLU A 212 0.98 -0.42 -17.75
C GLU A 212 2.43 -0.86 -17.46
N ARG A 213 2.73 -0.95 -16.18
CA ARG A 213 4.02 -1.42 -15.66
C ARG A 213 3.77 -2.53 -14.65
N VAL A 214 4.83 -3.02 -13.99
CA VAL A 214 4.69 -4.07 -12.98
C VAL A 214 3.61 -3.70 -11.99
N GLY A 215 2.62 -4.58 -11.86
CA GLY A 215 1.55 -4.45 -10.88
C GLY A 215 2.08 -4.77 -9.49
N PHE A 216 1.91 -3.84 -8.55
CA PHE A 216 2.36 -4.01 -7.17
C PHE A 216 1.19 -3.95 -6.18
N PHE A 217 1.23 -4.86 -5.21
CA PHE A 217 0.55 -4.71 -3.93
C PHE A 217 1.46 -3.97 -2.95
N PHE A 218 0.89 -3.06 -2.16
CA PHE A 218 1.57 -2.35 -1.08
C PHE A 218 0.90 -2.64 0.26
N ILE A 219 1.71 -2.87 1.27
CA ILE A 219 1.27 -2.93 2.67
C ILE A 219 2.19 -2.10 3.56
N ARG A 220 1.61 -1.46 4.57
CA ARG A 220 2.37 -0.78 5.63
C ARG A 220 1.87 -1.20 7.00
N LEU A 221 2.77 -1.73 7.83
CA LEU A 221 2.46 -2.22 9.17
C LEU A 221 3.47 -1.74 10.21
N ASP A 222 3.10 -1.82 11.48
CA ASP A 222 4.01 -1.59 12.61
C ASP A 222 4.58 -2.91 13.15
N GLU A 223 5.47 -2.82 14.15
CA GLU A 223 6.14 -3.99 14.74
C GLU A 223 5.17 -4.96 15.44
N ALA A 224 4.01 -4.47 15.87
CA ALA A 224 2.94 -5.30 16.43
C ALA A 224 2.11 -6.00 15.34
N GLY A 225 2.40 -5.76 14.06
CA GLY A 225 1.67 -6.31 12.93
C GLY A 225 0.39 -5.55 12.56
N ASN A 226 0.14 -4.38 13.16
CA ASN A 226 -1.04 -3.59 12.83
C ASN A 226 -0.88 -2.97 11.45
N VAL A 227 -1.77 -3.35 10.53
CA VAL A 227 -1.74 -2.84 9.16
C VAL A 227 -2.43 -1.50 9.08
N SER A 228 -1.67 -0.46 8.75
CA SER A 228 -2.13 0.92 8.67
C SER A 228 -2.50 1.36 7.25
N LYS A 229 -2.07 0.62 6.21
CA LYS A 229 -2.37 0.93 4.82
C LYS A 229 -2.19 -0.30 3.93
N ARG A 230 -3.12 -0.47 2.98
CA ARG A 230 -3.04 -1.42 1.86
C ARG A 230 -3.38 -0.67 0.58
N LEU A 231 -2.65 -0.95 -0.49
CA LEU A 231 -3.02 -0.51 -1.84
C LEU A 231 -2.80 -1.67 -2.80
N ASP A 232 -3.71 -1.80 -3.74
CA ASP A 232 -3.70 -2.87 -4.72
C ASP A 232 -3.73 -2.28 -6.13
N GLY A 233 -2.63 -2.46 -6.87
CA GLY A 233 -2.52 -2.05 -8.25
C GLY A 233 -2.87 -3.14 -9.27
N ALA A 234 -3.04 -4.41 -8.85
CA ALA A 234 -3.17 -5.51 -9.82
C ALA A 234 -4.13 -6.65 -9.42
N GLY A 235 -4.94 -6.49 -8.38
CA GLY A 235 -5.94 -7.48 -7.98
C GLY A 235 -5.36 -8.61 -7.12
N PHE A 236 -4.40 -8.31 -6.25
CA PHE A 236 -3.69 -9.32 -5.47
C PHE A 236 -4.58 -9.98 -4.39
N PRO A 237 -4.47 -11.30 -4.14
CA PRO A 237 -5.23 -11.99 -3.08
C PRO A 237 -5.03 -11.43 -1.66
N PHE A 238 -3.94 -10.70 -1.43
CA PHE A 238 -3.62 -10.05 -0.17
C PHE A 238 -4.35 -8.72 0.07
N ALA A 239 -5.01 -8.18 -0.95
CA ALA A 239 -5.47 -6.79 -1.00
C ALA A 239 -6.39 -6.39 0.16
N ALA A 240 -7.27 -7.30 0.59
CA ALA A 240 -8.25 -7.02 1.63
C ALA A 240 -7.80 -7.51 3.03
N HIS A 241 -7.16 -8.69 3.13
CA HIS A 241 -6.96 -9.39 4.41
C HIS A 241 -5.52 -9.89 4.66
N GLY A 242 -4.60 -9.63 3.74
CA GLY A 242 -3.21 -10.10 3.83
C GLY A 242 -2.37 -9.33 4.87
N GLY A 243 -1.24 -9.95 5.23
CA GLY A 243 -0.20 -9.33 6.06
C GLY A 243 0.02 -9.94 7.43
N GLY A 244 -0.80 -10.90 7.88
CA GLY A 244 -0.71 -11.44 9.24
C GLY A 244 0.25 -12.62 9.42
N CYS A 245 0.87 -13.14 8.35
CA CYS A 245 1.75 -14.30 8.45
C CYS A 245 3.14 -13.91 8.95
N PRO A 246 3.62 -14.45 10.09
CA PRO A 246 4.92 -14.08 10.66
C PRO A 246 6.11 -14.58 9.83
N LEU A 247 5.88 -15.51 8.90
CA LEU A 247 6.90 -16.01 7.96
C LEU A 247 7.18 -15.03 6.81
N TRP A 248 6.35 -14.00 6.65
CA TRP A 248 6.61 -12.95 5.66
C TRP A 248 7.65 -11.95 6.21
N SER A 249 8.70 -11.69 5.42
CA SER A 249 9.84 -10.83 5.72
C SER A 249 9.46 -9.41 6.14
N VAL A 250 8.26 -8.92 5.79
CA VAL A 250 7.72 -7.64 6.27
C VAL A 250 7.69 -7.52 7.81
N HIS A 251 7.62 -8.63 8.54
CA HIS A 251 7.69 -8.66 10.01
C HIS A 251 9.12 -8.78 10.54
N GLN A 252 10.07 -9.16 9.69
CA GLN A 252 11.45 -9.42 10.08
C GLN A 252 12.34 -8.18 9.91
N VAL A 253 11.98 -7.26 8.99
CA VAL A 253 12.75 -6.04 8.70
C VAL A 253 12.94 -5.11 9.90
N PHE A 254 12.12 -5.23 10.95
CA PHE A 254 12.30 -4.47 12.20
C PHE A 254 13.61 -4.81 12.92
N ARG A 255 14.19 -6.00 12.68
CA ARG A 255 15.48 -6.41 13.25
C ARG A 255 16.67 -5.73 12.58
N GLN A 256 16.51 -5.27 11.35
CA GLN A 256 17.54 -4.59 10.55
C GLN A 256 16.94 -3.31 9.95
N PRO A 257 16.68 -2.27 10.76
CA PRO A 257 15.99 -1.08 10.28
C PRO A 257 16.75 -0.38 9.16
N GLY A 258 16.05 -0.13 8.05
CA GLY A 258 16.58 0.59 6.90
C GLY A 258 17.20 -0.31 5.83
N GLU A 259 17.37 -1.61 6.09
CA GLU A 259 17.81 -2.59 5.10
C GLU A 259 16.62 -3.14 4.30
N ILE A 260 16.85 -3.44 3.02
CA ILE A 260 15.86 -4.07 2.15
C ILE A 260 15.95 -5.57 2.33
N ALA A 261 14.85 -6.20 2.73
CA ALA A 261 14.68 -7.65 2.70
C ALA A 261 13.85 -8.06 1.48
N THR A 262 14.29 -9.10 0.78
CA THR A 262 13.57 -9.68 -0.35
C THR A 262 13.13 -11.10 -0.02
N GLN A 263 12.01 -11.54 -0.59
CA GLN A 263 11.50 -12.88 -0.33
C GLN A 263 10.61 -13.36 -1.46
N TRP A 264 10.84 -14.59 -1.93
CA TRP A 264 9.89 -15.32 -2.76
C TRP A 264 8.83 -15.97 -1.87
N LEU A 265 7.57 -15.75 -2.19
CA LEU A 265 6.41 -16.15 -1.39
C LEU A 265 5.56 -17.13 -2.19
N GLU A 266 4.99 -18.12 -1.51
CA GLU A 266 4.00 -19.01 -2.10
C GLU A 266 2.75 -19.08 -1.20
N LEU A 267 1.59 -18.77 -1.79
CA LEU A 267 0.30 -18.90 -1.13
C LEU A 267 -0.19 -20.34 -1.06
N PRO A 268 -1.17 -20.66 -0.19
CA PRO A 268 -1.72 -22.02 -0.11
C PRO A 268 -2.32 -22.55 -1.41
N GLY A 269 -2.75 -21.67 -2.34
CA GLY A 269 -3.25 -22.04 -3.66
C GLY A 269 -2.13 -22.29 -4.70
N GLY A 270 -0.86 -22.14 -4.32
CA GLY A 270 0.30 -22.31 -5.19
C GLY A 270 0.72 -21.04 -5.92
N GLU A 271 -0.01 -19.93 -5.78
CA GLU A 271 0.35 -18.66 -6.39
C GLU A 271 1.66 -18.13 -5.79
N ARG A 272 2.57 -17.70 -6.66
CA ARG A 272 3.90 -17.24 -6.28
C ARG A 272 4.03 -15.73 -6.45
N PHE A 273 4.72 -15.10 -5.51
CA PHE A 273 4.95 -13.66 -5.49
C PHE A 273 6.39 -13.36 -5.10
N PHE A 274 6.86 -12.17 -5.48
CA PHE A 274 8.13 -11.64 -5.02
C PHE A 274 7.89 -10.39 -4.16
N SER A 275 8.42 -10.39 -2.95
CA SER A 275 8.25 -9.30 -1.99
C SER A 275 9.55 -8.55 -1.71
N ILE A 276 9.44 -7.24 -1.59
CA ILE A 276 10.49 -6.31 -1.17
C ILE A 276 9.96 -5.59 0.07
N ALA A 277 10.68 -5.66 1.19
CA ALA A 277 10.28 -5.03 2.44
C ALA A 277 11.40 -4.17 3.03
N ARG A 278 11.06 -3.05 3.66
CA ARG A 278 12.01 -2.18 4.37
C ARG A 278 11.27 -1.38 5.44
N THR A 279 11.94 -1.08 6.55
CA THR A 279 11.39 -0.14 7.53
C THR A 279 11.52 1.32 7.10
N VAL A 280 10.48 2.11 7.35
CA VAL A 280 10.45 3.56 7.23
C VAL A 280 10.15 4.18 8.59
N ARG A 281 10.71 5.36 8.85
CA ARG A 281 10.47 6.10 10.10
C ARG A 281 9.39 7.15 9.87
N GLY A 282 8.36 7.13 10.71
CA GLY A 282 7.33 8.15 10.78
C GLY A 282 7.31 8.86 12.14
N GLY A 283 6.51 9.92 12.23
CA GLY A 283 6.40 10.72 13.46
C GLY A 283 7.36 11.92 13.48
N SER A 284 7.44 12.56 14.65
CA SER A 284 8.26 13.77 14.83
C SER A 284 9.74 13.39 15.00
N ARG A 285 10.62 14.22 14.44
CA ARG A 285 12.07 14.09 14.60
C ARG A 285 12.49 14.98 15.76
N GLY A 286 13.25 14.44 16.71
CA GLY A 286 13.76 15.17 17.87
C GLY A 286 13.96 14.27 19.08
N TYR A 287 14.92 14.62 19.93
CA TYR A 287 15.13 13.92 21.20
C TYR A 287 13.88 14.04 22.09
N GLY A 288 13.47 12.92 22.69
CA GLY A 288 12.27 12.87 23.54
C GLY A 288 10.92 12.94 22.80
N LYS A 289 10.91 12.99 21.46
CA LYS A 289 9.68 12.92 20.66
C LYS A 289 9.38 11.47 20.24
N SER A 290 8.10 11.12 20.18
CA SER A 290 7.68 9.79 19.73
C SER A 290 7.93 9.62 18.23
N SER A 291 8.88 8.76 17.88
CA SER A 291 9.11 8.29 16.51
C SER A 291 8.59 6.86 16.37
N VAL A 292 7.89 6.57 15.28
CA VAL A 292 7.32 5.25 15.03
C VAL A 292 8.02 4.62 13.84
N LEU A 293 8.56 3.42 14.04
CA LEU A 293 9.09 2.60 12.95
C LEU A 293 7.93 1.80 12.33
N ARG A 294 7.86 1.78 11.00
CA ARG A 294 6.86 1.00 10.24
C ARG A 294 7.56 0.20 9.16
N ALA A 295 7.10 -0.99 8.84
CA ALA A 295 7.53 -1.72 7.66
C ALA A 295 6.65 -1.33 6.47
N VAL A 296 7.28 -1.11 5.31
CA VAL A 296 6.62 -1.02 4.00
C VAL A 296 7.05 -2.25 3.21
N ALA A 297 6.09 -2.96 2.63
CA ALA A 297 6.36 -4.02 1.68
C ALA A 297 5.63 -3.80 0.36
N LEU A 298 6.34 -4.06 -0.72
CA LEU A 298 5.80 -4.24 -2.06
C LEU A 298 5.80 -5.73 -2.39
N ALA A 299 4.80 -6.18 -3.14
CA ALA A 299 4.77 -7.51 -3.73
C ALA A 299 4.27 -7.45 -5.18
N CYS A 300 4.89 -8.21 -6.07
CA CYS A 300 4.42 -8.43 -7.44
C CYS A 300 4.26 -9.93 -7.72
N GLY A 301 3.57 -10.27 -8.81
CA GLY A 301 3.54 -11.65 -9.31
C GLY A 301 4.96 -12.16 -9.59
N ALA A 302 5.18 -13.45 -9.40
CA ALA A 302 6.48 -14.07 -9.63
C ALA A 302 6.96 -13.89 -11.09
N GLU A 303 6.03 -13.91 -12.03
CA GLU A 303 6.24 -13.70 -13.47
C GLU A 303 6.81 -12.30 -13.80
N GLU A 304 6.48 -11.29 -12.98
CA GLU A 304 6.99 -9.93 -13.16
C GLU A 304 8.33 -9.70 -12.44
N ALA A 305 8.70 -10.59 -11.51
CA ALA A 305 9.86 -10.40 -10.64
C ALA A 305 11.19 -10.28 -11.40
N GLY A 306 11.30 -10.92 -12.58
CA GLY A 306 12.50 -10.83 -13.44
C GLY A 306 12.83 -9.40 -13.90
N ARG A 307 11.87 -8.47 -13.85
CA ARG A 307 12.07 -7.04 -14.19
C ARG A 307 12.71 -6.24 -13.05
N LEU A 308 12.72 -6.79 -11.84
CA LEU A 308 13.20 -6.14 -10.63
C LEU A 308 14.67 -6.47 -10.41
N VAL A 309 15.49 -5.47 -10.08
CA VAL A 309 16.91 -5.65 -9.71
C VAL A 309 17.07 -6.62 -8.52
N TYR A 310 16.06 -6.64 -7.65
CA TYR A 310 16.03 -7.40 -6.41
C TYR A 310 15.88 -8.91 -6.59
N ALA A 311 15.35 -9.37 -7.73
CA ALA A 311 15.15 -10.79 -7.99
C ALA A 311 16.46 -11.51 -8.33
N GLY A 312 17.56 -10.78 -8.56
CA GLY A 312 18.90 -11.36 -8.75
C GLY A 312 19.05 -12.26 -9.97
N GLY A 313 18.11 -12.18 -10.94
CA GLY A 313 18.09 -13.07 -12.10
C GLY A 313 17.68 -14.52 -11.80
N VAL A 314 17.10 -14.78 -10.62
CA VAL A 314 16.56 -16.09 -10.27
C VAL A 314 15.34 -16.38 -11.13
N ASP A 315 15.29 -17.57 -11.70
CA ASP A 315 14.12 -18.07 -12.45
C ASP A 315 12.91 -18.20 -11.50
N PRO A 316 11.80 -17.49 -11.75
CA PRO A 316 10.59 -17.55 -10.91
C PRO A 316 10.03 -18.96 -10.69
N ASP A 317 10.19 -19.85 -11.68
CA ASP A 317 9.64 -21.22 -11.61
C ASP A 317 10.47 -22.13 -10.69
N HIS A 318 11.74 -21.79 -10.49
CA HIS A 318 12.68 -22.57 -9.67
C HIS A 318 13.16 -21.82 -8.41
N ALA A 319 12.68 -20.60 -8.19
CA ALA A 319 13.03 -19.81 -7.02
C ALA A 319 12.61 -20.52 -5.73
N PRO A 320 13.49 -20.59 -4.70
CA PRO A 320 13.11 -21.15 -3.41
C PRO A 320 12.07 -20.26 -2.74
N THR A 321 10.84 -20.76 -2.62
CA THR A 321 9.71 -20.01 -2.04
C THR A 321 9.59 -20.27 -0.54
N THR A 322 9.16 -19.25 0.20
CA THR A 322 8.66 -19.43 1.57
C THR A 322 7.16 -19.69 1.53
N PRO A 323 6.68 -20.84 2.04
CA PRO A 323 5.26 -21.13 2.11
C PRO A 323 4.61 -20.23 3.17
N ILE A 324 3.84 -19.25 2.73
CA ILE A 324 3.11 -18.32 3.60
C ILE A 324 1.60 -18.53 3.50
N GLY A 325 0.85 -17.77 4.28
CA GLY A 325 -0.60 -17.62 4.14
C GLY A 325 -1.02 -16.17 4.27
N VAL A 326 -2.28 -15.86 3.96
CA VAL A 326 -2.86 -14.52 4.16
C VAL A 326 -3.00 -14.17 5.65
N THR A 327 -3.57 -15.09 6.44
CA THR A 327 -3.69 -15.06 7.90
C THR A 327 -3.85 -16.49 8.42
N CYS A 328 -3.47 -16.77 9.68
CA CYS A 328 -3.59 -18.11 10.26
C CYS A 328 -5.03 -18.65 10.21
N ARG A 329 -6.05 -17.77 10.37
CA ARG A 329 -7.47 -18.15 10.33
C ARG A 329 -7.95 -18.64 8.96
N LEU A 330 -7.25 -18.30 7.88
CA LEU A 330 -7.60 -18.66 6.50
C LEU A 330 -6.55 -19.56 5.84
N CYS A 331 -5.42 -19.79 6.51
CA CYS A 331 -4.33 -20.60 5.98
C CYS A 331 -4.57 -22.06 6.32
N HIS A 332 -4.76 -22.91 5.32
CA HIS A 332 -4.98 -24.36 5.50
C HIS A 332 -3.70 -25.21 5.45
N ARG A 333 -2.50 -24.62 5.42
CA ARG A 333 -1.23 -25.37 5.47
C ARG A 333 -1.12 -26.17 6.78
N THR A 334 -1.12 -27.50 6.69
CA THR A 334 -1.16 -28.42 7.86
C THR A 334 0.18 -28.51 8.59
N THR A 335 1.30 -28.32 7.88
CA THR A 335 2.65 -28.50 8.43
C THR A 335 3.30 -27.23 8.98
N CYS A 336 2.55 -26.12 9.11
CA CYS A 336 3.07 -24.82 9.53
C CYS A 336 3.40 -24.78 11.03
N THR A 337 4.69 -24.71 11.36
CA THR A 337 5.19 -24.60 12.75
C THR A 337 5.00 -23.21 13.35
N ALA A 338 4.83 -22.17 12.52
CA ALA A 338 4.62 -20.78 12.96
C ALA A 338 3.13 -20.43 13.18
N ARG A 339 2.24 -21.42 13.21
CA ARG A 339 0.79 -21.20 13.28
C ARG A 339 0.37 -20.68 14.66
N ALA A 340 -0.27 -19.52 14.68
CA ALA A 340 -0.77 -18.90 15.90
C ALA A 340 -2.20 -19.33 16.30
N VAL A 341 -3.05 -19.65 15.31
CA VAL A 341 -4.44 -20.09 15.55
C VAL A 341 -4.88 -21.14 14.52
N PRO A 342 -5.83 -22.03 14.87
CA PRO A 342 -6.49 -22.92 13.93
C PRO A 342 -7.20 -22.14 12.80
N PRO A 343 -7.20 -22.66 11.56
CA PRO A 343 -8.00 -22.09 10.49
C PRO A 343 -9.48 -22.37 10.70
N ILE A 344 -10.33 -21.53 10.11
CA ILE A 344 -11.79 -21.69 10.14
C ILE A 344 -12.16 -22.99 9.42
N GLY A 345 -13.09 -23.75 10.00
CA GLY A 345 -13.59 -24.99 9.40
C GLY A 345 -12.64 -26.18 9.50
N ARG A 346 -11.60 -26.11 10.34
CA ARG A 346 -10.78 -27.28 10.70
C ARG A 346 -10.90 -27.58 12.18
N ASP A 347 -11.16 -28.84 12.48
CA ASP A 347 -11.14 -29.34 13.84
C ASP A 347 -9.72 -29.72 14.26
N VAL A 348 -9.35 -29.30 15.47
CA VAL A 348 -8.07 -29.67 16.07
C VAL A 348 -8.18 -31.11 16.57
N LEU A 349 -7.24 -31.95 16.14
CA LEU A 349 -7.16 -33.33 16.59
C LEU A 349 -6.76 -33.33 18.07
N SER A 350 -7.63 -33.89 18.92
CA SER A 350 -7.32 -34.16 20.33
C SER A 350 -6.68 -35.54 20.43
N ASP A 351 -5.35 -35.60 20.26
CA ASP A 351 -4.57 -36.82 20.52
C ASP A 351 -3.53 -36.51 21.59
N ASP A 352 -3.76 -37.03 22.80
CA ASP A 352 -2.89 -36.82 23.95
C ASP A 352 -1.55 -37.56 23.83
N TYR A 353 -1.45 -38.54 22.91
CA TYR A 353 -0.25 -39.37 22.71
C TYR A 353 0.59 -38.92 21.50
N LEU A 354 0.06 -38.03 20.67
CA LEU A 354 0.75 -37.50 19.49
C LEU A 354 1.04 -35.99 19.65
N ARG A 355 2.31 -35.65 19.87
CA ARG A 355 2.78 -34.26 19.84
C ARG A 355 3.68 -34.02 18.62
N THR A 356 3.15 -33.29 17.65
CA THR A 356 3.89 -32.88 16.45
C THR A 356 4.69 -31.60 16.71
N ALA A 357 5.57 -31.23 15.76
CA ALA A 357 6.30 -29.96 15.83
C ALA A 357 5.38 -28.75 15.54
N GLN A 358 4.22 -28.98 14.93
CA GLN A 358 3.21 -27.96 14.69
C GLN A 358 2.42 -27.66 15.96
N PRO A 359 2.05 -26.39 16.22
CA PRO A 359 1.21 -26.05 17.37
C PRO A 359 -0.19 -26.68 17.32
N TYR A 360 -0.69 -27.00 16.12
CA TYR A 360 -2.01 -27.59 15.90
C TYR A 360 -1.92 -28.70 14.86
N THR A 361 -2.40 -29.89 15.21
CA THR A 361 -2.67 -31.00 14.29
C THR A 361 -4.17 -30.98 13.97
N PHE A 362 -4.55 -31.19 12.72
CA PHE A 362 -5.95 -31.17 12.29
C PHE A 362 -6.43 -32.58 11.94
N ALA A 363 -7.70 -32.86 12.22
CA ALA A 363 -8.32 -34.09 11.75
C ALA A 363 -8.32 -34.12 10.20
N GLU A 364 -8.07 -35.28 9.61
CA GLU A 364 -8.31 -35.48 8.19
C GLU A 364 -9.82 -35.32 7.93
N SER A 365 -10.15 -34.60 6.86
CA SER A 365 -11.53 -34.29 6.46
C SER A 365 -12.01 -35.29 5.43
#